data_AF-A0A151QWD1-F1
#
_entry.id   AF-A0A151QWD1-F1
#
_cell.length_a   1.000
_cell.length_b   1.000
_cell.length_c   1.000
_cell.angle_alpha   90.00
_cell.angle_beta   90.00
_cell.angle_gamma   90.00
#
_symmetry.space_group_name_H-M   'P 1'
#
loop_
_entity.id
_entity.type
_entity.pdbx_description
1 polymer ?
#
loop_
_entity_poly.entity_id
_entity_poly.type
_entity_poly.pdbx_seq_one_letter_code
_entity_poly.pdbx_strand_id
1 'polypeptide(L)'
;MFLLPSPSSSYLTKHQDTFCFGGPSHPYTGSQTSRIWCAKRTGKRRYPSEKKKLRTKHKELLSDAKEKSKFEGTWRLFKLAVPLDQDPGKDFLRVSDGLLQEIAKVLKFPVASLLPPEAFTVVRKSFDARKKLKEPKFVHTVDMDVKKLISLEPRCWDFISRLEPKVGLVEPVHDGIHFGDLTSIIREELYKNQATRKPKIAVVGCGPSGLFAALVLAELGADVTLIERGQPVEKRGRDIGALVVRRILELESNFCYGEVVPCILIYFFE
;
A
#
# COMPACT_ATOMS: atom_id res chain seq x y z
N MET A 1 -7.32 64.11 30.48
CA MET A 1 -6.71 64.11 31.83
C MET A 1 -6.36 62.65 32.14
N PHE A 2 -5.25 62.17 31.57
CA PHE A 2 -3.97 61.86 32.24
C PHE A 2 -4.02 60.45 32.85
N LEU A 3 -3.05 59.55 32.72
CA LEU A 3 -1.77 59.44 32.00
C LEU A 3 -1.33 57.97 32.21
N LEU A 4 -0.59 57.40 31.24
CA LEU A 4 0.26 56.23 31.48
C LEU A 4 1.32 56.56 32.54
N PRO A 5 1.85 55.53 33.23
CA PRO A 5 3.29 55.33 33.09
C PRO A 5 3.70 53.85 32.96
N SER A 6 4.65 53.60 32.08
CA SER A 6 5.65 52.54 32.24
C SER A 6 6.65 52.94 33.34
N PRO A 7 7.28 51.97 34.03
CA PRO A 7 8.70 51.73 33.75
C PRO A 7 9.16 50.26 33.84
N SER A 8 10.37 50.12 33.30
CA SER A 8 11.31 49.01 33.12
C SER A 8 11.65 48.09 34.31
N SER A 9 11.94 46.82 33.93
CA SER A 9 13.08 45.97 34.34
C SER A 9 13.31 45.67 35.84
N SER A 10 13.16 44.39 36.26
CA SER A 10 14.30 43.46 36.37
C SER A 10 14.05 42.25 37.31
N TYR A 11 14.69 41.13 36.94
CA TYR A 11 15.13 39.95 37.73
C TYR A 11 14.19 38.82 38.22
N LEU A 12 14.58 37.60 37.76
CA LEU A 12 14.54 36.24 38.36
C LEU A 12 13.17 35.61 38.69
N THR A 13 12.88 34.33 38.41
CA THR A 13 13.73 33.15 38.15
C THR A 13 12.93 32.12 37.32
N LYS A 14 13.52 31.61 36.22
CA LYS A 14 13.04 30.41 35.52
C LYS A 14 13.62 29.19 36.24
N HIS A 15 12.76 28.30 36.76
CA HIS A 15 13.17 26.94 37.10
C HIS A 15 13.41 26.17 35.78
N GLN A 16 14.68 26.03 35.41
CA GLN A 16 15.15 25.00 34.49
C GLN A 16 15.65 23.84 35.33
N ASP A 17 14.91 22.74 35.37
CA ASP A 17 15.45 21.48 35.86
C ASP A 17 16.39 20.92 34.78
N THR A 18 17.67 21.24 34.92
CA THR A 18 18.76 20.63 34.17
C THR A 18 18.97 19.21 34.67
N PHE A 19 18.54 18.20 33.91
CA PHE A 19 19.03 16.84 34.07
C PHE A 19 20.49 16.78 33.61
N CYS A 20 21.42 16.80 34.57
CA CYS A 20 22.84 16.59 34.34
C CYS A 20 23.14 15.08 34.34
N PHE A 21 23.45 14.49 33.18
CA PHE A 21 24.17 13.22 33.12
C PHE A 21 25.67 13.51 33.14
N GLY A 22 26.28 13.44 34.32
CA GLY A 22 27.74 13.40 34.49
C GLY A 22 28.24 11.96 34.32
N GLY A 23 28.90 11.68 33.20
CA GLY A 23 29.60 10.42 32.94
C GLY A 23 30.78 10.67 31.99
N PRO A 24 31.85 9.86 32.04
CA PRO A 24 33.12 10.15 31.37
C PRO A 24 32.94 10.22 29.85
N SER A 25 33.52 11.26 29.26
CA SER A 25 33.53 11.52 27.82
C SER A 25 34.37 10.46 27.09
N HIS A 26 33.73 9.39 26.63
CA HIS A 26 34.28 8.58 25.55
C HIS A 26 34.04 9.28 24.20
N PRO A 27 35.07 9.44 23.35
CA PRO A 27 34.88 9.97 22.01
C PRO A 27 34.17 8.91 21.17
N TYR A 28 32.85 8.96 21.13
CA TYR A 28 32.09 8.25 20.11
C TYR A 28 32.41 8.91 18.76
N THR A 29 33.20 8.23 17.94
CA THR A 29 33.33 8.52 16.53
C THR A 29 31.97 8.25 15.88
N GLY A 30 31.12 9.27 15.86
CA GLY A 30 29.78 9.18 15.28
C GLY A 30 29.88 8.83 13.79
N SER A 31 29.48 7.62 13.42
CA SER A 31 29.12 7.33 12.04
C SER A 31 28.00 8.31 11.66
N GLN A 32 28.22 9.10 10.62
CA GLN A 32 27.24 10.04 10.08
C GLN A 32 25.85 9.39 10.04
N THR A 33 24.89 9.96 10.78
CA THR A 33 23.49 9.60 10.61
C THR A 33 23.07 10.01 9.20
N SER A 34 22.97 9.06 8.28
CA SER A 34 22.45 9.28 6.95
C SER A 34 20.99 9.72 7.05
N ARG A 35 20.75 11.04 6.96
CA ARG A 35 19.40 11.60 6.87
C ARG A 35 18.82 11.21 5.52
N ILE A 36 17.91 10.24 5.53
CA ILE A 36 17.12 9.88 4.34
C ILE A 36 16.10 11.02 4.11
N TRP A 37 16.31 11.80 3.05
CA TRP A 37 15.36 12.82 2.63
C TRP A 37 14.19 12.16 1.90
N CYS A 38 12.97 12.30 2.43
CA CYS A 38 11.78 11.96 1.68
C CYS A 38 11.70 12.82 0.41
N ALA A 39 11.55 12.18 -0.75
CA ALA A 39 11.34 12.89 -2.01
C ALA A 39 10.14 13.84 -1.91
N LYS A 40 10.30 15.09 -2.36
CA LYS A 40 9.24 16.10 -2.34
C LYS A 40 8.02 15.57 -3.10
N ARG A 41 6.90 15.43 -2.38
CA ARG A 41 5.63 14.94 -2.91
C ARG A 41 5.07 15.96 -3.91
N THR A 42 5.26 15.73 -5.21
CA THR A 42 4.61 16.53 -6.25
C THR A 42 3.12 16.20 -6.28
N GLY A 43 2.31 17.11 -5.77
CA GLY A 43 0.86 16.94 -5.65
C GLY A 43 0.13 16.89 -7.00
N LYS A 44 -0.73 15.88 -7.15
CA LYS A 44 -2.01 15.79 -7.89
C LYS A 44 -2.21 16.43 -9.29
N ARG A 45 -1.19 16.85 -10.03
CA ARG A 45 -1.32 17.09 -11.49
C ARG A 45 -0.06 16.59 -12.23
N ARG A 46 -0.08 15.32 -12.64
CA ARG A 46 0.85 14.87 -13.70
C ARG A 46 0.51 15.68 -14.96
N TYR A 47 1.49 16.37 -15.53
CA TYR A 47 1.28 17.17 -16.73
C TYR A 47 0.80 16.27 -17.89
N PRO A 48 -0.03 16.76 -18.84
CA PRO A 48 -0.46 15.99 -20.01
C PRO A 48 0.71 15.36 -20.79
N SER A 49 1.87 16.03 -20.82
CA SER A 49 3.12 15.55 -21.41
C SER A 49 3.73 14.37 -20.64
N GLU A 50 3.69 14.37 -19.31
CA GLU A 50 4.14 13.25 -18.48
C GLU A 50 3.24 12.02 -18.64
N LYS A 51 1.92 12.23 -18.74
CA LYS A 51 0.96 11.17 -19.03
C LYS A 51 1.22 10.52 -20.40
N LYS A 52 1.60 11.33 -21.41
CA LYS A 52 1.99 10.84 -22.74
C LYS A 52 3.30 10.06 -22.67
N LYS A 53 4.34 10.61 -22.01
CA LYS A 53 5.64 9.93 -21.81
C LYS A 53 5.50 8.59 -21.08
N LEU A 54 4.67 8.52 -20.03
CA LEU A 54 4.41 7.28 -19.30
C LEU A 54 3.67 6.25 -20.17
N ARG A 55 2.72 6.68 -21.01
CA ARG A 55 2.06 5.79 -21.98
C ARG A 55 3.05 5.25 -23.01
N THR A 56 3.98 6.08 -23.49
CA THR A 56 5.03 5.65 -24.41
C THR A 56 5.96 4.63 -23.75
N LYS A 57 6.48 4.93 -22.54
CA LYS A 57 7.31 4.00 -21.76
C LYS A 57 6.59 2.68 -21.47
N HIS A 58 5.31 2.73 -21.10
CA HIS A 58 4.54 1.52 -20.86
C HIS A 58 4.34 0.73 -22.16
N LYS A 59 4.13 1.42 -23.30
CA LYS A 59 4.04 0.75 -24.61
C LYS A 59 5.36 0.10 -25.02
N GLU A 60 6.50 0.72 -24.71
CA GLU A 60 7.85 0.17 -24.92
C GLU A 60 8.11 -1.05 -24.03
N LEU A 61 7.79 -0.98 -22.72
CA LEU A 61 7.90 -2.13 -21.82
C LEU A 61 7.01 -3.31 -22.26
N LEU A 62 5.84 -3.03 -22.84
CA LEU A 62 4.96 -4.04 -23.41
C LEU A 62 5.47 -4.63 -24.73
N SER A 63 6.30 -3.88 -25.48
CA SER A 63 6.99 -4.43 -26.67
C SER A 63 8.19 -5.27 -26.30
N ASP A 64 8.89 -4.98 -25.20
CA ASP A 64 10.00 -5.80 -24.72
C ASP A 64 9.50 -7.12 -24.12
N ALA A 65 8.29 -7.10 -23.52
CA ALA A 65 7.62 -8.29 -23.01
C ALA A 65 7.12 -9.28 -24.10
N LYS A 66 7.16 -8.90 -25.39
CA LYS A 66 6.72 -9.76 -26.50
C LYS A 66 7.62 -10.99 -26.71
N GLU A 67 8.84 -11.00 -26.18
CA GLU A 67 9.81 -12.09 -26.38
C GLU A 67 9.81 -13.15 -25.28
N LYS A 68 9.19 -12.90 -24.11
CA LYS A 68 8.94 -13.95 -23.11
C LYS A 68 7.69 -14.72 -23.50
N SER A 69 7.74 -16.05 -23.39
CA SER A 69 6.65 -16.96 -23.79
C SER A 69 5.30 -16.45 -23.25
N LYS A 70 4.38 -16.05 -24.14
CA LYS A 70 3.02 -15.60 -23.76
C LYS A 70 2.25 -16.60 -22.88
N PHE A 71 2.72 -17.84 -22.88
CA PHE A 71 2.19 -18.99 -22.16
C PHE A 71 2.76 -19.15 -20.75
N GLU A 72 3.68 -18.27 -20.35
CA GLU A 72 4.31 -18.27 -19.05
C GLU A 72 4.04 -16.93 -18.34
N GLY A 73 3.28 -17.01 -17.24
CA GLY A 73 2.98 -15.87 -16.37
C GLY A 73 1.49 -15.55 -16.24
N THR A 74 1.24 -14.44 -15.56
CA THR A 74 -0.10 -13.94 -15.25
C THR A 74 -0.49 -12.81 -16.19
N TRP A 75 -1.74 -12.80 -16.68
CA TRP A 75 -2.28 -11.68 -17.45
C TRP A 75 -3.35 -10.95 -16.65
N ARG A 76 -3.27 -9.62 -16.59
CA ARG A 76 -4.27 -8.79 -15.90
C ARG A 76 -5.24 -8.19 -16.89
N LEU A 77 -6.51 -8.50 -16.66
CA LEU A 77 -7.66 -7.97 -17.37
C LEU A 77 -8.25 -6.80 -16.57
N PHE A 78 -8.47 -5.67 -17.22
CA PHE A 78 -8.95 -4.44 -16.60
C PHE A 78 -10.30 -4.02 -17.16
N LYS A 79 -11.03 -3.24 -16.34
CA LYS A 79 -12.29 -2.59 -16.72
C LYS A 79 -13.40 -3.57 -17.13
N LEU A 80 -13.39 -4.77 -16.57
CA LEU A 80 -14.45 -5.76 -16.75
C LEU A 80 -15.69 -5.26 -16.03
N ALA A 81 -16.71 -4.89 -16.80
CA ALA A 81 -17.83 -4.10 -16.33
C ALA A 81 -19.08 -4.99 -16.23
N VAL A 82 -19.38 -5.46 -15.02
CA VAL A 82 -20.51 -6.35 -14.75
C VAL A 82 -21.71 -5.51 -14.29
N PRO A 83 -22.87 -5.60 -14.97
CA PRO A 83 -24.12 -5.00 -14.51
C PRO A 83 -24.52 -5.45 -13.10
N LEU A 84 -25.28 -4.62 -12.37
CA LEU A 84 -25.65 -4.90 -10.97
C LEU A 84 -26.54 -6.15 -10.83
N ASP A 85 -27.38 -6.43 -11.82
CA ASP A 85 -28.27 -7.60 -11.91
C ASP A 85 -27.51 -8.92 -12.08
N GLN A 86 -26.30 -8.88 -12.65
CA GLN A 86 -25.49 -10.07 -12.96
C GLN A 86 -24.36 -10.30 -11.94
N ASP A 87 -24.21 -9.41 -10.97
CA ASP A 87 -23.17 -9.48 -9.96
C ASP A 87 -23.77 -9.86 -8.58
N PRO A 88 -23.18 -10.85 -7.87
CA PRO A 88 -23.68 -11.31 -6.58
C PRO A 88 -23.50 -10.30 -5.42
N GLY A 89 -22.90 -9.13 -5.67
CA GLY A 89 -22.82 -8.03 -4.72
C GLY A 89 -21.42 -7.77 -4.17
N LYS A 90 -21.32 -6.74 -3.32
CA LYS A 90 -20.04 -6.18 -2.84
C LYS A 90 -19.14 -7.20 -2.14
N ASP A 91 -19.71 -8.05 -1.32
CA ASP A 91 -18.95 -8.94 -0.43
C ASP A 91 -18.53 -10.26 -1.12
N PHE A 92 -19.02 -10.50 -2.35
CA PHE A 92 -18.59 -11.62 -3.16
C PHE A 92 -17.31 -11.29 -3.92
N LEU A 93 -16.21 -11.92 -3.51
CA LEU A 93 -14.87 -11.75 -4.08
C LEU A 93 -14.46 -12.86 -5.06
N ARG A 94 -15.29 -13.90 -5.22
CA ARG A 94 -15.05 -14.97 -6.20
C ARG A 94 -15.43 -14.52 -7.61
N VAL A 95 -15.14 -15.36 -8.60
CA VAL A 95 -15.51 -15.13 -9.99
C VAL A 95 -16.98 -15.49 -10.18
N SER A 96 -17.80 -14.52 -10.59
CA SER A 96 -19.22 -14.72 -10.91
C SER A 96 -19.43 -15.04 -12.40
N ASP A 97 -20.60 -15.58 -12.75
CA ASP A 97 -20.94 -15.88 -14.14
C ASP A 97 -20.96 -14.61 -15.02
N GLY A 98 -21.50 -13.51 -14.50
CA GLY A 98 -21.45 -12.21 -15.18
C GLY A 98 -20.02 -11.73 -15.42
N LEU A 99 -19.10 -12.02 -14.50
CA LEU A 99 -17.68 -11.71 -14.68
C LEU A 99 -17.03 -12.62 -15.73
N LEU A 100 -17.33 -13.92 -15.74
CA LEU A 100 -16.86 -14.84 -16.79
C LEU A 100 -17.31 -14.41 -18.19
N GLN A 101 -18.53 -13.88 -18.32
CA GLN A 101 -19.02 -13.34 -19.59
C GLN A 101 -18.19 -12.14 -20.07
N GLU A 102 -17.84 -11.21 -19.17
CA GLU A 102 -16.97 -10.08 -19.52
C GLU A 102 -15.55 -10.53 -19.85
N ILE A 103 -15.01 -11.54 -19.14
CA ILE A 103 -13.70 -12.14 -19.45
C ILE A 103 -13.72 -12.78 -20.83
N ALA A 104 -14.75 -13.59 -21.14
CA ALA A 104 -14.89 -14.24 -22.43
C ALA A 104 -14.93 -13.23 -23.58
N LYS A 105 -15.62 -12.09 -23.41
CA LYS A 105 -15.62 -10.99 -24.40
C LYS A 105 -14.23 -10.43 -24.63
N VAL A 106 -13.43 -10.25 -23.57
CA VAL A 106 -12.06 -9.71 -23.68
C VAL A 106 -11.11 -10.71 -24.35
N LEU A 107 -11.21 -11.98 -23.99
CA LEU A 107 -10.42 -13.07 -24.60
C LEU A 107 -10.93 -13.47 -25.99
N LYS A 108 -12.11 -12.96 -26.41
CA LYS A 108 -12.85 -13.39 -27.60
C LYS A 108 -13.17 -14.89 -27.57
N PHE A 109 -13.36 -15.45 -26.39
CA PHE A 109 -13.74 -16.84 -26.19
C PHE A 109 -15.26 -17.02 -26.38
N PRO A 110 -15.73 -18.04 -27.11
CA PRO A 110 -17.12 -18.11 -27.55
C PRO A 110 -18.11 -18.42 -26.44
N VAL A 111 -17.74 -19.23 -25.45
CA VAL A 111 -18.68 -19.75 -24.44
C VAL A 111 -18.14 -19.49 -23.03
N ALA A 112 -18.68 -18.47 -22.35
CA ALA A 112 -18.19 -18.07 -21.03
C ALA A 112 -18.25 -19.18 -19.97
N SER A 113 -19.23 -20.08 -20.04
CA SER A 113 -19.41 -21.17 -19.08
C SER A 113 -18.35 -22.27 -19.15
N LEU A 114 -17.58 -22.35 -20.25
CA LEU A 114 -16.48 -23.30 -20.36
C LEU A 114 -15.16 -22.74 -19.80
N LEU A 115 -15.13 -21.45 -19.41
CA LEU A 115 -13.94 -20.89 -18.79
C LEU A 115 -13.86 -21.36 -17.32
N PRO A 116 -12.74 -21.99 -16.90
CA PRO A 116 -12.58 -22.44 -15.53
C PRO A 116 -12.40 -21.24 -14.60
N PRO A 117 -13.33 -20.99 -13.65
CA PRO A 117 -13.25 -19.85 -12.75
C PRO A 117 -12.01 -19.92 -11.84
N GLU A 118 -11.44 -21.11 -11.62
CA GLU A 118 -10.26 -21.34 -10.80
C GLU A 118 -8.99 -20.74 -11.40
N ALA A 119 -8.96 -20.49 -12.71
CA ALA A 119 -7.84 -19.85 -13.39
C ALA A 119 -7.82 -18.33 -13.24
N PHE A 120 -8.86 -17.75 -12.64
CA PHE A 120 -9.03 -16.30 -12.51
C PHE A 120 -9.09 -15.88 -11.05
N THR A 121 -8.39 -14.79 -10.72
CA THR A 121 -8.36 -14.20 -9.38
C THR A 121 -8.79 -12.74 -9.44
N VAL A 122 -9.80 -12.36 -8.64
CA VAL A 122 -10.24 -10.96 -8.56
C VAL A 122 -9.23 -10.17 -7.73
N VAL A 123 -8.50 -9.26 -8.39
CA VAL A 123 -7.52 -8.37 -7.72
C VAL A 123 -8.23 -7.17 -7.10
N ARG A 124 -9.24 -6.67 -7.80
CA ARG A 124 -9.99 -5.50 -7.38
C ARG A 124 -11.40 -5.57 -7.88
N LYS A 125 -12.34 -5.28 -6.99
CA LYS A 125 -13.73 -4.98 -7.30
C LYS A 125 -14.04 -3.54 -6.91
N SER A 126 -14.75 -2.80 -7.73
CA SER A 126 -15.13 -1.43 -7.45
C SER A 126 -16.51 -1.12 -8.00
N PHE A 127 -17.28 -0.29 -7.30
CA PHE A 127 -18.62 0.09 -7.72
C PHE A 127 -18.57 1.43 -8.45
N ASP A 128 -19.11 1.50 -9.67
CA ASP A 128 -19.21 2.71 -10.47
C ASP A 128 -20.66 3.20 -10.54
N ALA A 129 -20.97 4.23 -9.74
CA ALA A 129 -22.27 4.89 -9.67
C ALA A 129 -22.20 6.38 -10.05
N ARG A 130 -21.21 6.77 -10.86
CA ARG A 130 -20.94 8.19 -11.14
C ARG A 130 -21.98 8.88 -12.03
N LYS A 131 -22.73 8.14 -12.84
CA LYS A 131 -23.65 8.67 -13.85
C LYS A 131 -25.09 8.38 -13.44
N LYS A 132 -25.88 9.43 -13.16
CA LYS A 132 -27.30 9.30 -12.76
C LYS A 132 -28.18 8.57 -13.78
N LEU A 133 -27.93 8.76 -15.08
CA LEU A 133 -28.72 8.18 -16.17
C LEU A 133 -28.20 6.82 -16.67
N LYS A 134 -27.11 6.31 -16.10
CA LYS A 134 -26.54 5.02 -16.50
C LYS A 134 -26.66 4.04 -15.35
N GLU A 135 -27.00 2.81 -15.66
CA GLU A 135 -27.06 1.74 -14.67
C GLU A 135 -25.72 1.62 -13.92
N PRO A 136 -25.77 1.54 -12.58
CA PRO A 136 -24.59 1.31 -11.79
C PRO A 136 -24.01 -0.07 -12.10
N LYS A 137 -22.69 -0.20 -11.98
CA LYS A 137 -22.00 -1.43 -12.36
C LYS A 137 -20.80 -1.70 -11.46
N PHE A 138 -20.46 -2.98 -11.35
CA PHE A 138 -19.19 -3.38 -10.76
C PHE A 138 -18.10 -3.42 -11.83
N VAL A 139 -16.99 -2.76 -11.54
CA VAL A 139 -15.80 -2.76 -12.38
C VAL A 139 -14.73 -3.60 -11.69
N HIS A 140 -14.36 -4.69 -12.35
CA HIS A 140 -13.40 -5.66 -11.88
C HIS A 140 -12.04 -5.51 -12.59
N THR A 141 -11.00 -5.83 -11.84
CA THR A 141 -9.66 -6.16 -12.33
C THR A 141 -9.37 -7.60 -11.92
N VAL A 142 -9.01 -8.43 -12.90
CA VAL A 142 -8.85 -9.87 -12.73
C VAL A 142 -7.48 -10.28 -13.24
N ASP A 143 -6.81 -11.14 -12.48
CA ASP A 143 -5.60 -11.83 -12.90
C ASP A 143 -5.96 -13.22 -13.45
N MET A 144 -5.36 -13.56 -14.58
CA MET A 144 -5.53 -14.82 -15.29
C MET A 144 -4.20 -15.58 -15.27
N ASP A 145 -4.18 -16.74 -14.61
CA ASP A 145 -3.06 -17.66 -14.67
C ASP A 145 -3.15 -18.50 -15.95
N VAL A 146 -2.22 -18.27 -16.87
CA VAL A 146 -2.23 -18.92 -18.19
C VAL A 146 -1.92 -20.42 -18.09
N LYS A 147 -1.01 -20.82 -17.19
CA LYS A 147 -0.63 -22.23 -17.03
C LYS A 147 -1.84 -23.02 -16.51
N LYS A 148 -2.50 -22.49 -15.49
CA LYS A 148 -3.71 -23.09 -14.91
C LYS A 148 -4.87 -23.11 -15.90
N LEU A 149 -5.09 -22.02 -16.64
CA LEU A 149 -6.14 -21.93 -17.66
C LEU A 149 -5.96 -23.00 -18.74
N ILE A 150 -4.77 -23.13 -19.31
CA ILE A 150 -4.48 -24.10 -20.37
C ILE A 150 -4.55 -25.54 -19.85
N SER A 151 -4.14 -25.79 -18.60
CA SER A 151 -4.25 -27.14 -18.00
C SER A 151 -5.69 -27.61 -17.82
N LEU A 152 -6.61 -26.68 -17.53
CA LEU A 152 -8.02 -26.98 -17.27
C LEU A 152 -8.83 -26.97 -18.57
N GLU A 153 -8.57 -26.02 -19.47
CA GLU A 153 -9.25 -25.90 -20.76
C GLU A 153 -8.21 -25.69 -21.89
N PRO A 154 -7.72 -26.77 -22.52
CA PRO A 154 -6.70 -26.69 -23.56
C PRO A 154 -7.11 -25.88 -24.80
N ARG A 155 -8.42 -25.74 -25.07
CA ARG A 155 -8.93 -24.94 -26.21
C ARG A 155 -8.61 -23.46 -26.07
N CYS A 156 -8.36 -22.96 -24.85
CA CYS A 156 -7.96 -21.58 -24.63
C CYS A 156 -6.61 -21.23 -25.28
N TRP A 157 -5.80 -22.22 -25.67
CA TRP A 157 -4.48 -22.02 -26.27
C TRP A 157 -4.51 -21.12 -27.51
N ASP A 158 -5.46 -21.32 -28.44
CA ASP A 158 -5.58 -20.50 -29.66
C ASP A 158 -5.96 -19.04 -29.37
N PHE A 159 -6.78 -18.81 -28.35
CA PHE A 159 -7.18 -17.46 -27.95
C PHE A 159 -6.04 -16.71 -27.27
N ILE A 160 -5.25 -17.42 -26.45
CA ILE A 160 -4.09 -16.87 -25.75
C ILE A 160 -2.96 -16.57 -26.74
N SER A 161 -2.73 -17.41 -27.74
CA SER A 161 -1.70 -17.16 -28.77
C SER A 161 -1.98 -15.85 -29.54
N ARG A 162 -3.25 -15.58 -29.84
CA ARG A 162 -3.76 -14.36 -30.49
C ARG A 162 -3.92 -13.17 -29.54
N LEU A 163 -3.74 -13.37 -28.24
CA LEU A 163 -3.86 -12.30 -27.25
C LEU A 163 -2.69 -11.31 -27.43
N GLU A 164 -3.03 -10.03 -27.43
CA GLU A 164 -2.08 -8.94 -27.56
C GLU A 164 -2.23 -7.95 -26.40
N PRO A 165 -1.12 -7.44 -25.85
CA PRO A 165 -1.17 -6.45 -24.79
C PRO A 165 -1.85 -5.16 -25.27
N LYS A 166 -2.86 -4.73 -24.53
CA LYS A 166 -3.62 -3.50 -24.76
C LYS A 166 -3.69 -2.71 -23.47
N VAL A 167 -2.99 -1.58 -23.45
CA VAL A 167 -2.87 -0.70 -22.26
C VAL A 167 -4.24 -0.37 -21.67
N GLY A 168 -4.43 -0.72 -20.40
CA GLY A 168 -5.64 -0.48 -19.63
C GLY A 168 -6.84 -1.34 -20.03
N LEU A 169 -6.62 -2.47 -20.71
CA LEU A 169 -7.60 -3.52 -20.96
C LEU A 169 -7.01 -4.91 -20.66
N VAL A 170 -5.86 -5.24 -21.24
CA VAL A 170 -5.18 -6.53 -21.07
C VAL A 170 -3.68 -6.29 -21.02
N GLU A 171 -3.02 -6.60 -19.91
CA GLU A 171 -1.58 -6.39 -19.76
C GLU A 171 -0.95 -7.65 -19.13
N PRO A 172 0.19 -8.13 -19.64
CA PRO A 172 0.96 -9.15 -18.95
C PRO A 172 1.47 -8.58 -17.62
N VAL A 173 1.19 -9.29 -16.53
CA VAL A 173 1.77 -9.02 -15.23
C VAL A 173 3.13 -9.69 -15.20
N HIS A 174 4.15 -8.90 -14.98
CA HIS A 174 5.47 -9.43 -14.68
C HIS A 174 5.42 -9.78 -13.20
N ASP A 175 5.49 -11.07 -12.87
CA ASP A 175 5.48 -11.55 -11.48
C ASP A 175 6.64 -10.94 -10.65
N GLY A 176 7.63 -10.29 -11.28
CA GLY A 176 8.79 -9.63 -10.66
C GLY A 176 8.55 -8.27 -9.97
N ILE A 177 7.37 -8.00 -9.42
CA ILE A 177 7.26 -7.02 -8.33
C ILE A 177 6.45 -7.64 -7.19
N HIS A 178 6.87 -8.84 -6.78
CA HIS A 178 6.57 -9.30 -5.44
C HIS A 178 7.14 -8.29 -4.46
N PHE A 179 6.42 -7.97 -3.40
CA PHE A 179 6.96 -7.25 -2.24
C PHE A 179 8.29 -7.88 -1.76
N GLY A 180 8.44 -9.20 -2.00
CA GLY A 180 9.67 -9.95 -1.86
C GLY A 180 10.86 -9.47 -2.69
N ASP A 181 10.71 -8.86 -3.88
CA ASP A 181 11.85 -8.41 -4.69
C ASP A 181 12.52 -7.16 -4.14
N LEU A 182 11.79 -6.21 -3.53
CA LEU A 182 12.45 -5.13 -2.79
C LEU A 182 13.24 -5.71 -1.62
N THR A 183 12.65 -6.64 -0.87
CA THR A 183 13.33 -7.31 0.22
C THR A 183 14.51 -8.16 -0.28
N SER A 184 14.42 -8.81 -1.44
CA SER A 184 15.47 -9.62 -2.06
C SER A 184 16.60 -8.78 -2.63
N ILE A 185 16.29 -7.70 -3.35
CA ILE A 185 17.28 -6.73 -3.86
C ILE A 185 18.06 -6.12 -2.69
N ILE A 186 17.34 -5.69 -1.63
CA ILE A 186 18.00 -5.13 -0.45
C ILE A 186 18.78 -6.23 0.30
N ARG A 187 18.27 -7.46 0.39
CA ARG A 187 19.01 -8.60 0.96
C ARG A 187 20.30 -8.90 0.20
N GLU A 188 20.28 -8.96 -1.13
CA GLU A 188 21.50 -9.18 -1.94
C GLU A 188 22.54 -8.08 -1.72
N GLU A 189 22.11 -6.83 -1.62
CA GLU A 189 22.98 -5.68 -1.38
C GLU A 189 23.55 -5.68 0.06
N LEU A 190 22.79 -6.18 1.04
CA LEU A 190 23.24 -6.39 2.42
C LEU A 190 24.16 -7.62 2.56
N TYR A 191 23.94 -8.69 1.80
CA TYR A 191 24.82 -9.86 1.78
C TYR A 191 26.20 -9.54 1.19
N LYS A 192 26.28 -8.62 0.23
CA LYS A 192 27.57 -8.11 -0.29
C LYS A 192 28.32 -7.24 0.72
N ASN A 193 27.58 -6.57 1.61
CA ASN A 193 28.12 -5.75 2.68
C ASN A 193 28.04 -6.51 4.01
N GLN A 194 28.84 -7.56 4.18
CA GLN A 194 29.00 -8.23 5.48
C GLN A 194 29.69 -7.28 6.49
N ALA A 195 28.96 -6.30 6.98
CA ALA A 195 29.32 -5.61 8.20
C ALA A 195 29.20 -6.61 9.36
N THR A 196 30.24 -6.72 10.18
CA THR A 196 30.36 -7.69 11.29
C THR A 196 29.33 -7.52 12.41
N ARG A 197 28.43 -6.52 12.32
CA ARG A 197 27.43 -6.20 13.34
C ARG A 197 26.11 -5.78 12.69
N LYS A 198 24.99 -6.25 13.24
CA LYS A 198 23.64 -5.83 12.83
C LYS A 198 23.46 -4.32 13.05
N PRO A 199 22.94 -3.56 12.07
CA PRO A 199 22.67 -2.14 12.25
C PRO A 199 21.56 -1.96 13.29
N LYS A 200 21.79 -1.09 14.28
CA LYS A 200 20.81 -0.74 15.30
C LYS A 200 20.00 0.47 14.85
N ILE A 201 18.68 0.34 14.78
CA ILE A 201 17.79 1.38 14.24
C ILE A 201 16.67 1.65 15.24
N ALA A 202 16.46 2.91 15.61
CA ALA A 202 15.31 3.33 16.39
C ALA A 202 14.23 3.89 15.46
N VAL A 203 13.01 3.36 15.56
CA VAL A 203 11.82 3.86 14.86
C VAL A 203 10.93 4.53 15.89
N VAL A 204 10.59 5.81 15.67
CA VAL A 204 9.74 6.58 16.58
C VAL A 204 8.35 6.73 15.96
N GLY A 205 7.35 6.21 16.66
CA GLY A 205 5.94 6.17 16.30
C GLY A 205 5.49 4.76 15.89
N CYS A 206 4.52 4.19 16.60
CA CYS A 206 3.82 2.94 16.26
C CYS A 206 2.63 3.16 15.30
N GLY A 207 2.68 4.24 14.50
CA GLY A 207 1.77 4.46 13.39
C GLY A 207 1.91 3.41 12.27
N PRO A 208 1.04 3.38 11.26
CA PRO A 208 1.18 2.44 10.14
C PRO A 208 2.54 2.57 9.47
N SER A 209 3.03 3.80 9.27
CA SER A 209 4.35 4.04 8.68
C SER A 209 5.50 3.49 9.53
N GLY A 210 5.43 3.62 10.85
CA GLY A 210 6.50 3.16 11.74
C GLY A 210 6.51 1.64 11.89
N LEU A 211 5.31 1.02 11.98
CA LEU A 211 5.17 -0.43 11.98
C LEU A 211 5.69 -1.06 10.67
N PHE A 212 5.32 -0.52 9.51
CA PHE A 212 5.84 -1.01 8.24
C PHE A 212 7.35 -0.79 8.11
N ALA A 213 7.88 0.35 8.56
CA ALA A 213 9.32 0.60 8.56
C ALA A 213 10.05 -0.41 9.45
N ALA A 214 9.57 -0.63 10.68
CA ALA A 214 10.16 -1.58 11.61
C ALA A 214 10.11 -3.02 11.08
N LEU A 215 8.99 -3.43 10.48
CA LEU A 215 8.83 -4.73 9.85
C LEU A 215 9.86 -4.96 8.74
N VAL A 216 9.94 -4.03 7.78
CA VAL A 216 10.87 -4.14 6.66
C VAL A 216 12.32 -4.15 7.16
N LEU A 217 12.68 -3.26 8.09
CA LEU A 217 14.03 -3.22 8.65
C LEU A 217 14.39 -4.52 9.40
N ALA A 218 13.44 -5.11 10.13
CA ALA A 218 13.63 -6.40 10.80
C ALA A 218 13.78 -7.56 9.79
N GLU A 219 12.98 -7.58 8.72
CA GLU A 219 13.10 -8.58 7.63
C GLU A 219 14.43 -8.51 6.88
N LEU A 220 15.07 -7.33 6.92
CA LEU A 220 16.40 -7.06 6.38
C LEU A 220 17.53 -7.34 7.39
N GLY A 221 17.21 -7.80 8.60
CA GLY A 221 18.18 -8.22 9.62
C GLY A 221 18.72 -7.11 10.52
N ALA A 222 18.12 -5.93 10.50
CA ALA A 222 18.45 -4.86 11.44
C ALA A 222 17.94 -5.17 12.86
N ASP A 223 18.62 -4.62 13.87
CA ASP A 223 18.17 -4.61 15.26
C ASP A 223 17.31 -3.37 15.50
N VAL A 224 15.99 -3.53 15.42
CA VAL A 224 15.03 -2.41 15.41
C VAL A 224 14.41 -2.21 16.79
N THR A 225 14.52 -1.01 17.34
CA THR A 225 13.80 -0.57 18.55
C THR A 225 12.66 0.36 18.14
N LEU A 226 11.42 -0.07 18.38
CA LEU A 226 10.23 0.72 18.08
C LEU A 226 9.74 1.43 19.36
N ILE A 227 9.53 2.75 19.28
CA ILE A 227 9.19 3.61 20.42
C ILE A 227 7.91 4.38 20.10
N GLU A 228 6.90 4.29 20.95
CA GLU A 228 5.66 5.08 20.86
C GLU A 228 5.45 5.84 22.17
N ARG A 229 4.96 7.08 22.05
CA ARG A 229 4.70 7.92 23.23
C ARG A 229 3.39 7.57 23.91
N GLY A 230 2.39 7.17 23.12
CA GLY A 230 1.07 6.88 23.65
C GLY A 230 0.90 5.46 24.18
N GLN A 231 -0.33 5.16 24.59
CA GLN A 231 -0.65 3.91 25.28
C GLN A 231 -0.90 2.74 24.33
N PRO A 232 -0.79 1.49 24.83
CA PRO A 232 -1.24 0.29 24.12
C PRO A 232 -2.71 0.35 23.72
N VAL A 233 -3.06 -0.41 22.67
CA VAL A 233 -4.37 -0.35 22.02
C VAL A 233 -5.56 -0.50 22.99
N GLU A 234 -5.46 -1.37 23.99
CA GLU A 234 -6.55 -1.64 24.94
C GLU A 234 -6.77 -0.51 25.94
N LYS A 235 -5.70 0.19 26.33
CA LYS A 235 -5.77 1.35 27.21
C LYS A 235 -6.24 2.57 26.43
N ARG A 236 -5.66 2.79 25.25
CA ARG A 236 -6.03 3.85 24.32
C ARG A 236 -7.52 3.82 23.95
N GLY A 237 -8.09 2.64 23.74
CA GLY A 237 -9.52 2.50 23.47
C GLY A 237 -10.40 3.06 24.60
N ARG A 238 -10.00 2.89 25.87
CA ARG A 238 -10.72 3.45 27.03
C ARG A 238 -10.58 4.96 27.11
N ASP A 239 -9.39 5.48 26.86
CA ASP A 239 -9.11 6.92 26.89
C ASP A 239 -9.87 7.64 25.76
N ILE A 240 -9.93 7.03 24.57
CA ILE A 240 -10.78 7.51 23.46
C ILE A 240 -12.26 7.45 23.84
N GLY A 241 -12.72 6.37 24.48
CA GLY A 241 -14.09 6.26 24.97
C GLY A 241 -14.45 7.35 25.99
N ALA A 242 -13.54 7.62 26.94
CA ALA A 242 -13.69 8.69 27.92
C ALA A 242 -13.72 10.08 27.26
N LEU A 243 -12.91 10.29 26.23
CA LEU A 243 -12.93 11.51 25.42
C LEU A 243 -14.26 11.69 24.68
N VAL A 244 -14.78 10.64 24.05
CA VAL A 244 -16.02 10.69 23.27
C VAL A 244 -17.24 10.91 24.17
N VAL A 245 -17.36 10.13 25.26
CA VAL A 245 -18.55 10.14 26.13
C VAL A 245 -18.48 11.21 27.20
N ARG A 246 -17.32 11.36 27.85
CA ARG A 246 -17.15 12.22 29.04
C ARG A 246 -16.41 13.52 28.76
N ARG A 247 -15.93 13.72 27.51
CA ARG A 247 -15.12 14.89 27.10
C ARG A 247 -13.82 15.05 27.90
N ILE A 248 -13.31 13.94 28.44
CA ILE A 248 -12.04 13.91 29.17
C ILE A 248 -10.92 13.56 28.18
N LEU A 249 -9.99 14.49 27.96
CA LEU A 249 -8.87 14.30 27.05
C LEU A 249 -7.62 13.89 27.82
N GLU A 250 -7.07 12.74 27.48
CA GLU A 250 -5.72 12.35 27.84
C GLU A 250 -4.73 12.83 26.77
N LEU A 251 -3.72 13.61 27.16
CA LEU A 251 -2.82 14.29 26.23
C LEU A 251 -1.85 13.31 25.54
N GLU A 252 -1.47 12.25 26.24
CA GLU A 252 -0.58 11.20 25.72
C GLU A 252 -1.33 10.03 25.09
N SER A 253 -2.67 9.95 25.21
CA SER A 253 -3.47 8.82 24.73
C SER A 253 -4.77 9.31 24.09
N ASN A 254 -4.73 9.53 22.77
CA ASN A 254 -5.86 10.12 22.03
C ASN A 254 -5.88 9.67 20.56
N PHE A 255 -6.66 10.37 19.72
CA PHE A 255 -6.75 10.05 18.30
C PHE A 255 -5.41 10.15 17.56
N CYS A 256 -4.50 11.02 18.02
CA CYS A 256 -3.20 11.24 17.39
C CYS A 256 -2.08 10.36 17.97
N TYR A 257 -2.17 9.98 19.24
CA TYR A 257 -1.09 9.29 19.96
C TYR A 257 -1.52 7.94 20.54
N GLY A 258 -0.60 6.98 20.48
CA GLY A 258 -0.79 5.60 20.93
C GLY A 258 -0.74 4.58 19.81
N GLU A 259 -0.74 3.32 20.22
CA GLU A 259 -0.62 2.19 19.30
C GLU A 259 -1.79 2.17 18.30
N VAL A 260 -1.48 1.81 17.05
CA VAL A 260 -2.48 1.66 16.02
C VAL A 260 -3.37 0.46 16.32
N VAL A 261 -4.67 0.74 16.52
CA VAL A 261 -5.70 -0.30 16.35
C VAL A 261 -5.63 -0.72 14.88
N PRO A 262 -5.46 -2.01 14.54
CA PRO A 262 -5.65 -2.44 13.16
C PRO A 262 -7.08 -2.06 12.77
N CYS A 263 -7.23 -1.07 11.88
CA CYS A 263 -8.51 -0.52 11.40
C CYS A 263 -9.44 -1.56 10.73
N ILE A 264 -9.11 -2.85 10.77
CA ILE A 264 -9.94 -3.96 10.30
C ILE A 264 -11.08 -4.29 11.28
N LEU A 265 -11.04 -3.84 12.53
CA LEU A 265 -12.06 -4.18 13.55
C LEU A 265 -13.02 -3.05 13.96
N ILE A 266 -13.08 -1.94 13.21
CA ILE A 266 -14.07 -0.86 13.44
C ILE A 266 -15.40 -1.14 12.68
N TYR A 267 -15.63 -2.38 12.23
CA TYR A 267 -16.92 -2.86 11.69
C TYR A 267 -17.53 -3.94 12.61
N PHE A 268 -17.52 -3.74 13.92
CA PHE A 268 -18.31 -4.56 14.84
C PHE A 268 -18.66 -3.74 16.08
N PHE A 269 -19.56 -2.78 15.91
CA PHE A 269 -20.42 -2.27 16.96
C PHE A 269 -21.62 -1.58 16.27
N GLU A 270 -22.49 -2.43 15.71
CA GLU A 270 -23.95 -2.22 15.68
C GLU A 270 -24.57 -3.39 16.44
#